data_AF-F0Y6Q0-F1
#
_entry.id   AF-F0Y6Q0-F1
#
_cell.length_a   1.000
_cell.length_b   1.000
_cell.length_c   1.000
_cell.angle_alpha   90.00
_cell.angle_beta   90.00
_cell.angle_gamma   90.00
#
_symmetry.space_group_name_H-M   'P 1'
#
loop_
_entity.id
_entity.type
_entity.pdbx_description
1 polymer ?
#
loop_
_entity_poly.entity_id
_entity_poly.type
_entity_poly.pdbx_seq_one_letter_code
_entity_poly.pdbx_strand_id
1 'polypeptide(L)'
;MREARGAIDDAHEAVNRAVDDCDAVGARGYKAGGERAKWPVKLDKDAARGRVFRCVRRYDEKSLKQVRTGKDGLEILSYLKNGVYFTTEALVKACGAYQAAKGDYEQSQRALTAELVKTAATYAPVFARCGGALARLDALTAFATAAAFAPGGAYCRPALAAGDGAPLELKGARHPVVEHRDGVTFIANDYALGGDAGSLVLVTGPNMGGKSTYIRGLAALAVMAQAGSLVPCEAAALPLFDSVLARVGAGDSLTKGVSTFMAEMLEASQILHVATPRSLVIIDELGRGTSTYDGFGLAWAISEHILLESKAKCLFATHFHELTQLADDHPGRARNRHVSAHVDDDTGKITFLYEVRDGPCLESFGIKVAELAGFPDATLAVAKRKAADLEAPGGKQAKVAVSP
;
A
#
# COMPACT_ATOMS: atom_id res chain seq x y z
N MET A 1 25.62 8.92 -41.15
CA MET A 1 26.16 8.06 -40.05
C MET A 1 27.32 7.16 -40.51
N ARG A 2 27.16 6.26 -41.50
CA ARG A 2 28.29 5.44 -42.00
C ARG A 2 29.43 6.29 -42.57
N GLU A 3 29.11 7.32 -43.35
CA GLU A 3 30.10 8.27 -43.88
C GLU A 3 30.80 9.08 -42.77
N ALA A 4 30.04 9.62 -41.81
CA ALA A 4 30.60 10.31 -40.64
C ALA A 4 31.50 9.38 -39.79
N ARG A 5 31.18 8.08 -39.72
CA ARG A 5 32.03 7.09 -39.05
C ARG A 5 33.33 6.84 -39.83
N GLY A 6 33.26 6.71 -41.14
CA GLY A 6 34.45 6.62 -42.00
C GLY A 6 35.36 7.85 -41.86
N ALA A 7 34.77 9.05 -41.83
CA ALA A 7 35.53 10.29 -41.62
C ALA A 7 36.23 10.36 -40.25
N ILE A 8 35.66 9.76 -39.20
CA ILE A 8 36.34 9.64 -37.89
C ILE A 8 37.54 8.70 -38.00
N ASP A 9 37.38 7.57 -38.68
CA ASP A 9 38.44 6.57 -38.84
C ASP A 9 39.60 7.14 -39.68
N ASP A 10 39.30 7.82 -40.79
CA ASP A 10 40.28 8.53 -41.64
C ASP A 10 41.02 9.65 -40.87
N ALA A 11 40.30 10.43 -40.06
CA ALA A 11 40.89 11.48 -39.24
C ALA A 11 41.75 10.89 -38.12
N HIS A 12 41.37 9.72 -37.58
CA HIS A 12 42.17 9.01 -36.58
C HIS A 12 43.47 8.46 -37.18
N GLU A 13 43.42 7.92 -38.40
CA GLU A 13 44.62 7.54 -39.15
C GLU A 13 45.50 8.75 -39.48
N ALA A 14 44.93 9.90 -39.79
CA ALA A 14 45.68 11.15 -39.98
C ALA A 14 46.39 11.60 -38.69
N VAL A 15 45.77 11.41 -37.52
CA VAL A 15 46.42 11.66 -36.22
C VAL A 15 47.59 10.70 -36.01
N ASN A 16 47.43 9.41 -36.34
CA ASN A 16 48.52 8.43 -36.22
C ASN A 16 49.68 8.76 -37.16
N ARG A 17 49.39 9.15 -38.41
CA ARG A 17 50.42 9.64 -39.35
C ARG A 17 51.17 10.86 -38.82
N ALA A 18 50.46 11.82 -38.20
CA ALA A 18 51.09 12.98 -37.60
C ALA A 18 52.01 12.61 -36.41
N VAL A 19 51.69 11.54 -35.67
CA VAL A 19 52.56 10.99 -34.61
C VAL A 19 53.81 10.35 -35.22
N ASP A 20 53.65 9.52 -36.26
CA ASP A 20 54.77 8.86 -36.95
C ASP A 20 55.72 9.89 -37.60
N ASP A 21 55.17 10.94 -38.22
CA ASP A 21 55.94 12.05 -38.77
C ASP A 21 56.71 12.80 -37.69
N CYS A 22 56.10 13.02 -36.51
CA CYS A 22 56.76 13.65 -35.38
C CYS A 22 57.92 12.79 -34.85
N ASP A 23 57.73 11.48 -34.72
CA ASP A 23 58.77 10.53 -34.33
C ASP A 23 59.92 10.51 -35.36
N ALA A 24 59.61 10.60 -36.67
CA ALA A 24 60.59 10.65 -37.74
C ALA A 24 61.39 11.97 -37.77
N VAL A 25 60.77 13.09 -37.41
CA VAL A 25 61.45 14.38 -37.22
C VAL A 25 62.38 14.32 -36.00
N GLY A 26 61.91 13.72 -34.90
CA GLY A 26 62.73 13.43 -33.72
C GLY A 26 63.96 12.58 -34.03
N ALA A 27 63.79 11.50 -34.78
CA ALA A 27 64.89 10.59 -35.15
C ALA A 27 65.96 11.25 -36.03
N ARG A 28 65.61 12.31 -36.79
CA ARG A 28 66.54 13.06 -37.64
C ARG A 28 67.33 14.13 -36.87
N GLY A 29 66.69 14.79 -35.90
CA GLY A 29 67.26 15.95 -35.21
C GLY A 29 67.74 15.71 -33.77
N TYR A 30 67.23 14.70 -33.08
CA TYR A 30 67.50 14.47 -31.66
C TYR A 30 68.82 13.70 -31.43
N LYS A 31 69.75 14.30 -30.67
CA LYS A 31 70.95 13.63 -30.17
C LYS A 31 70.99 13.68 -28.65
N ALA A 32 70.97 12.52 -28.00
CA ALA A 32 71.19 12.43 -26.56
C ALA A 32 72.67 12.10 -26.31
N GLY A 33 73.41 13.00 -25.67
CA GLY A 33 74.83 12.77 -25.34
C GLY A 33 75.77 12.62 -26.55
N GLY A 34 75.36 13.02 -27.75
CA GLY A 34 76.16 12.94 -28.99
C GLY A 34 75.75 11.80 -29.94
N GLU A 35 74.96 10.84 -29.48
CA GLU A 35 74.44 9.71 -30.28
C GLU A 35 72.97 9.92 -30.69
N ARG A 36 72.55 9.33 -31.81
CA ARG A 36 71.14 9.34 -32.25
C ARG A 36 70.30 8.50 -31.29
N ALA A 37 69.29 9.09 -30.67
CA ALA A 37 68.40 8.44 -29.72
C ALA A 37 66.93 8.62 -30.11
N LYS A 38 66.05 7.75 -29.61
CA LYS A 38 64.60 7.90 -29.81
C LYS A 38 64.09 9.12 -29.04
N TRP A 39 63.34 9.99 -29.73
CA TRP A 39 62.81 11.21 -29.13
C TRP A 39 61.70 10.87 -28.11
N PRO A 40 61.78 11.31 -26.83
CA PRO A 40 60.83 10.89 -25.79
C PRO A 40 59.54 11.73 -25.82
N VAL A 41 58.84 11.69 -26.95
CA VAL A 41 57.56 12.37 -27.19
C VAL A 41 56.40 11.39 -26.99
N LYS A 42 55.30 11.87 -26.41
CA LYS A 42 54.03 11.13 -26.31
C LYS A 42 52.87 12.01 -26.72
N LEU A 43 51.82 11.42 -27.26
CA LEU A 43 50.54 12.11 -27.44
C LEU A 43 49.84 12.20 -26.07
N ASP A 44 49.49 13.41 -25.65
CA ASP A 44 48.80 13.71 -24.40
C ASP A 44 47.53 14.52 -24.70
N LYS A 45 46.67 14.72 -23.71
CA LYS A 45 45.41 15.48 -23.84
C LYS A 45 45.46 16.74 -22.98
N ASP A 46 45.44 17.90 -23.64
CA ASP A 46 45.24 19.20 -23.01
C ASP A 46 43.74 19.54 -22.97
N ALA A 47 43.24 19.94 -21.81
CA ALA A 47 41.82 20.22 -21.62
C ALA A 47 41.32 21.39 -22.50
N ALA A 48 42.19 22.35 -22.81
CA ALA A 48 41.85 23.51 -23.64
C ALA A 48 42.08 23.27 -25.14
N ARG A 49 43.10 22.47 -25.52
CA ARG A 49 43.57 22.35 -26.91
C ARG A 49 43.39 20.97 -27.54
N GLY A 50 42.86 19.99 -26.82
CA GLY A 50 42.65 18.65 -27.34
C GLY A 50 43.92 17.79 -27.28
N ARG A 51 44.24 17.03 -28.35
CA ARG A 51 45.45 16.20 -28.34
C ARG A 51 46.68 17.06 -28.67
N VAL A 52 47.72 16.93 -27.86
CA VAL A 52 48.99 17.68 -27.99
C VAL A 52 50.16 16.72 -27.84
N PHE A 53 51.33 17.07 -28.36
CA PHE A 53 52.54 16.34 -28.05
C PHE A 53 53.12 16.79 -26.71
N ARG A 54 53.64 15.85 -25.93
CA ARG A 54 54.32 16.10 -24.67
C ARG A 54 55.73 15.54 -24.69
N CYS A 55 56.70 16.39 -24.38
CA CYS A 55 58.05 15.97 -24.01
C CYS A 55 58.13 15.81 -22.48
N VAL A 56 58.67 14.69 -21.98
CA VAL A 56 58.58 14.26 -20.57
C VAL A 56 59.67 14.85 -19.65
N ARG A 57 60.75 15.44 -20.19
CA ARG A 57 61.86 15.98 -19.39
C ARG A 57 62.11 17.47 -19.63
N ARG A 58 62.31 18.22 -18.55
CA ARG A 58 62.54 19.68 -18.56
C ARG A 58 63.90 20.08 -19.18
N TYR A 59 64.91 19.21 -19.09
CA TYR A 59 66.26 19.46 -19.64
C TYR A 59 66.36 19.23 -21.17
N ASP A 60 65.33 18.69 -21.82
CA ASP A 60 65.24 18.53 -23.29
C ASP A 60 64.73 19.81 -24.00
N GLU A 61 64.68 20.95 -23.32
CA GLU A 61 64.35 22.25 -23.94
C GLU A 61 65.37 22.63 -25.04
N LYS A 62 66.65 22.27 -24.84
CA LYS A 62 67.70 22.40 -25.88
C LYS A 62 67.43 21.49 -27.09
N SER A 63 66.83 20.34 -26.84
CA SER A 63 66.49 19.34 -27.85
C SER A 63 65.33 19.82 -28.74
N LEU A 64 64.31 20.48 -28.17
CA LEU A 64 63.27 21.19 -28.94
C LEU A 64 63.85 22.36 -29.75
N LYS A 65 64.81 23.11 -29.20
CA LYS A 65 65.51 24.20 -29.90
C LYS A 65 66.41 23.70 -31.06
N GLN A 66 66.99 22.50 -30.96
CA GLN A 66 67.78 21.85 -32.02
C GLN A 66 66.92 21.32 -33.17
N VAL A 67 65.68 20.89 -32.90
CA VAL A 67 64.74 20.51 -33.96
C VAL A 67 64.16 21.77 -34.64
N ARG A 68 64.18 22.93 -33.96
CA ARG A 68 63.71 24.24 -34.44
C ARG A 68 64.57 24.86 -35.55
N THR A 69 65.76 24.32 -35.85
CA THR A 69 66.72 24.90 -36.81
C THR A 69 66.48 24.50 -38.28
N GLY A 70 65.30 23.96 -38.62
CA GLY A 70 64.91 23.66 -40.00
C GLY A 70 63.44 23.96 -40.25
N LYS A 71 63.03 23.94 -41.52
CA LYS A 71 61.68 24.18 -42.09
C LYS A 71 60.54 23.30 -41.51
N ASP A 72 60.69 22.68 -40.35
CA ASP A 72 59.78 21.70 -39.77
C ASP A 72 58.91 22.37 -38.67
N GLY A 73 57.65 22.69 -39.03
CA GLY A 73 56.70 23.53 -38.27
C GLY A 73 56.24 22.99 -36.91
N LEU A 74 57.09 23.08 -35.90
CA LEU A 74 56.79 22.76 -34.49
C LEU A 74 56.48 24.03 -33.67
N GLU A 75 55.34 24.04 -32.98
CA GLU A 75 54.88 25.16 -32.15
C GLU A 75 54.77 24.75 -30.68
N ILE A 76 55.42 25.51 -29.78
CA ILE A 76 55.36 25.26 -28.33
C ILE A 76 54.10 25.92 -27.76
N LEU A 77 53.29 25.13 -27.06
CA LEU A 77 52.00 25.56 -26.51
C LEU A 77 52.08 25.99 -25.04
N SER A 78 52.77 25.19 -24.19
CA SER A 78 52.93 25.51 -22.78
C SER A 78 54.08 24.76 -22.13
N TYR A 79 54.62 25.34 -21.05
CA TYR A 79 55.67 24.73 -20.23
C TYR A 79 55.06 24.14 -18.96
N LEU A 80 55.37 22.88 -18.68
CA LEU A 80 54.91 22.15 -17.50
C LEU A 80 56.08 21.96 -16.53
N LYS A 81 55.77 21.69 -15.24
CA LYS A 81 56.77 21.41 -14.21
C LYS A 81 57.72 20.26 -14.61
N ASN A 82 57.20 19.25 -15.31
CA ASN A 82 57.91 18.05 -15.76
C ASN A 82 57.72 17.82 -17.28
N GLY A 83 57.81 18.86 -18.10
CA GLY A 83 57.72 18.68 -19.56
C GLY A 83 57.31 19.92 -20.33
N VAL A 84 57.09 19.76 -21.63
CA VAL A 84 56.63 20.82 -22.54
C VAL A 84 55.55 20.26 -23.45
N TYR A 85 54.45 20.99 -23.59
CA TYR A 85 53.45 20.73 -24.62
C TYR A 85 53.79 21.49 -25.89
N PHE A 86 53.70 20.81 -27.02
CA PHE A 86 53.90 21.37 -28.34
C PHE A 86 52.99 20.69 -29.36
N THR A 87 52.90 21.25 -30.55
CA THR A 87 52.09 20.70 -31.64
C THR A 87 52.80 20.89 -32.98
N THR A 88 52.23 20.28 -34.02
CA THR A 88 52.59 20.48 -35.42
C THR A 88 51.35 20.91 -36.20
N GLU A 89 51.52 21.61 -37.31
CA GLU A 89 50.41 21.95 -38.21
C GLU A 89 49.62 20.71 -38.63
N ALA A 90 50.31 19.60 -38.91
CA ALA A 90 49.71 18.31 -39.24
C ALA A 90 48.84 17.75 -38.11
N LEU A 91 49.31 17.81 -36.85
CA LEU A 91 48.54 17.35 -35.70
C LEU A 91 47.32 18.24 -35.45
N VAL A 92 47.47 19.57 -35.55
CA VAL A 92 46.35 20.52 -35.39
C VAL A 92 45.27 20.25 -36.44
N LYS A 93 45.66 20.08 -37.71
CA LYS A 93 44.73 19.79 -38.81
C LYS A 93 44.02 18.44 -38.62
N ALA A 94 44.75 17.39 -38.24
CA ALA A 94 44.17 16.06 -38.01
C ALA A 94 43.22 16.05 -36.79
N CYS A 95 43.59 16.74 -35.71
CA CYS A 95 42.73 16.90 -34.53
C CYS A 95 41.46 17.70 -34.84
N GLY A 96 41.57 18.78 -35.62
CA GLY A 96 40.41 19.57 -36.06
C GLY A 96 39.46 18.76 -36.92
N ALA A 97 39.99 18.00 -37.90
CA ALA A 97 39.21 17.08 -38.72
C ALA A 97 38.52 15.99 -37.88
N TYR A 98 39.22 15.42 -36.89
CA TYR A 98 38.67 14.43 -35.98
C TYR A 98 37.55 15.02 -35.11
N GLN A 99 37.71 16.23 -34.58
CA GLN A 99 36.69 16.90 -33.78
C GLN A 99 35.45 17.23 -34.60
N ALA A 100 35.63 17.72 -35.83
CA ALA A 100 34.53 17.99 -36.77
C ALA A 100 33.76 16.70 -37.10
N ALA A 101 34.46 15.64 -37.56
CA ALA A 101 33.84 14.36 -37.89
C ALA A 101 33.12 13.72 -36.69
N LYS A 102 33.70 13.83 -35.50
CA LYS A 102 33.06 13.39 -34.25
C LYS A 102 31.79 14.19 -33.95
N GLY A 103 31.83 15.51 -34.12
CA GLY A 103 30.65 16.38 -33.96
C GLY A 103 29.53 16.00 -34.92
N ASP A 104 29.85 15.81 -36.20
CA ASP A 104 28.89 15.42 -37.25
C ASP A 104 28.26 14.05 -36.96
N TYR A 105 29.06 13.10 -36.46
CA TYR A 105 28.57 11.79 -36.04
C TYR A 105 27.61 11.89 -34.85
N GLU A 106 27.97 12.63 -33.80
CA GLU A 106 27.12 12.83 -32.62
C GLU A 106 25.81 13.55 -32.98
N GLN A 107 25.87 14.55 -33.87
CA GLN A 107 24.68 15.23 -34.37
C GLN A 107 23.77 14.28 -35.15
N SER A 108 24.34 13.49 -36.07
CA SER A 108 23.61 12.48 -36.83
C SER A 108 22.97 11.42 -35.93
N GLN A 109 23.68 10.98 -34.89
CA GLN A 109 23.17 10.03 -33.91
C GLN A 109 22.00 10.62 -33.11
N ARG A 110 22.11 11.86 -32.65
CA ARG A 110 21.01 12.55 -31.94
C ARG A 110 19.79 12.71 -32.83
N ALA A 111 19.97 13.08 -34.09
CA ALA A 111 18.88 13.20 -35.05
C ALA A 111 18.17 11.85 -35.26
N LEU A 112 18.92 10.76 -35.46
CA LEU A 112 18.35 9.43 -35.61
C LEU A 112 17.60 8.98 -34.35
N THR A 113 18.17 9.17 -33.16
CA THR A 113 17.49 8.81 -31.90
C THR A 113 16.21 9.62 -31.71
N ALA A 114 16.22 10.92 -32.03
CA ALA A 114 15.03 11.75 -31.96
C ALA A 114 13.93 11.28 -32.92
N GLU A 115 14.30 10.87 -34.13
CA GLU A 115 13.37 10.29 -35.11
C GLU A 115 12.81 8.94 -34.66
N LEU A 116 13.65 8.07 -34.09
CA LEU A 116 13.24 6.79 -33.50
C LEU A 116 12.26 7.00 -32.35
N VAL A 117 12.56 7.91 -31.43
CA VAL A 117 11.65 8.25 -30.31
C VAL A 117 10.35 8.85 -30.84
N LYS A 118 10.40 9.74 -31.82
CA LYS A 118 9.20 10.32 -32.46
C LYS A 118 8.35 9.23 -33.10
N THR A 119 8.97 8.28 -33.80
CA THR A 119 8.29 7.13 -34.39
C THR A 119 7.68 6.22 -33.32
N ALA A 120 8.44 5.89 -32.28
CA ALA A 120 7.97 5.08 -31.15
C ALA A 120 6.79 5.76 -30.40
N ALA A 121 6.84 7.09 -30.25
CA ALA A 121 5.78 7.86 -29.60
C ALA A 121 4.44 7.76 -30.34
N THR A 122 4.43 7.51 -31.65
CA THR A 122 3.17 7.26 -32.40
C THR A 122 2.44 6.01 -31.92
N TYR A 123 3.14 5.06 -31.30
CA TYR A 123 2.57 3.85 -30.70
C TYR A 123 2.12 4.05 -29.24
N ALA A 124 2.34 5.22 -28.64
CA ALA A 124 1.97 5.47 -27.24
C ALA A 124 0.48 5.14 -26.93
N PRO A 125 -0.51 5.48 -27.79
CA PRO A 125 -1.90 5.08 -27.55
C PRO A 125 -2.09 3.56 -27.55
N VAL A 126 -1.35 2.82 -28.39
CA VAL A 126 -1.40 1.35 -28.42
C VAL A 126 -0.84 0.78 -27.12
N PHE A 127 0.32 1.25 -26.67
CA PHE A 127 0.92 0.83 -25.41
C PHE A 127 0.04 1.16 -24.21
N ALA A 128 -0.61 2.32 -24.19
CA ALA A 128 -1.55 2.69 -23.13
C ALA A 128 -2.75 1.71 -23.05
N ARG A 129 -3.33 1.34 -24.20
CA ARG A 129 -4.41 0.33 -24.24
C ARG A 129 -3.90 -1.06 -23.82
N CYS A 130 -2.73 -1.47 -24.29
CA CYS A 130 -2.12 -2.73 -23.88
C CYS A 130 -1.86 -2.76 -22.36
N GLY A 131 -1.34 -1.68 -21.80
CA GLY A 131 -1.16 -1.52 -20.36
C GLY A 131 -2.47 -1.67 -19.59
N GLY A 132 -3.55 -1.02 -20.04
CA GLY A 132 -4.87 -1.17 -19.44
C GLY A 132 -5.44 -2.60 -19.53
N ALA A 133 -5.20 -3.29 -20.65
CA ALA A 133 -5.62 -4.68 -20.82
C ALA A 133 -4.83 -5.65 -19.91
N LEU A 134 -3.51 -5.47 -19.83
CA LEU A 134 -2.64 -6.25 -18.95
C LEU A 134 -2.98 -6.01 -17.47
N ALA A 135 -3.24 -4.77 -17.06
CA ALA A 135 -3.63 -4.46 -15.69
C ALA A 135 -4.97 -5.13 -15.30
N ARG A 136 -5.95 -5.16 -16.22
CA ARG A 136 -7.22 -5.88 -15.99
C ARG A 136 -7.01 -7.38 -15.91
N LEU A 137 -6.19 -7.94 -16.79
CA LEU A 137 -5.86 -9.37 -16.76
C LEU A 137 -5.19 -9.74 -15.44
N ASP A 138 -4.18 -8.99 -15.02
CA ASP A 138 -3.44 -9.18 -13.78
C ASP A 138 -4.39 -9.17 -12.56
N ALA A 139 -5.23 -8.13 -12.43
CA ALA A 139 -6.21 -8.03 -11.35
C ALA A 139 -7.20 -9.21 -11.32
N LEU A 140 -7.75 -9.61 -12.47
CA LEU A 140 -8.69 -10.74 -12.56
C LEU A 140 -8.00 -12.07 -12.25
N THR A 141 -6.75 -12.26 -12.68
CA THR A 141 -5.97 -13.47 -12.34
C THR A 141 -5.60 -13.51 -10.87
N ALA A 142 -5.33 -12.36 -10.25
CA ALA A 142 -5.08 -12.26 -8.81
C ALA A 142 -6.32 -12.67 -8.00
N PHE A 143 -7.52 -12.19 -8.38
CA PHE A 143 -8.78 -12.62 -7.75
C PHE A 143 -9.02 -14.13 -7.91
N ALA A 144 -8.82 -14.68 -9.12
CA ALA A 144 -8.98 -16.10 -9.36
C ALA A 144 -7.99 -16.95 -8.52
N THR A 145 -6.74 -16.51 -8.41
CA THR A 145 -5.70 -17.19 -7.64
C THR A 145 -6.01 -17.16 -6.14
N ALA A 146 -6.32 -15.98 -5.59
CA ALA A 146 -6.69 -15.84 -4.18
C ALA A 146 -7.91 -16.69 -3.83
N ALA A 147 -8.90 -16.74 -4.72
CA ALA A 147 -10.10 -17.54 -4.55
C ALA A 147 -9.86 -19.05 -4.63
N ALA A 148 -8.97 -19.52 -5.51
CA ALA A 148 -8.72 -20.94 -5.72
C ALA A 148 -7.84 -21.57 -4.63
N PHE A 149 -6.92 -20.79 -4.07
CA PHE A 149 -5.90 -21.28 -3.12
C PHE A 149 -6.13 -20.83 -1.67
N ALA A 150 -7.33 -20.34 -1.33
CA ALA A 150 -7.64 -19.94 0.02
C ALA A 150 -7.62 -21.13 1.01
N PRO A 151 -7.11 -20.96 2.25
CA PRO A 151 -7.01 -22.04 3.24
C PRO A 151 -8.34 -22.70 3.61
N GLY A 152 -9.42 -21.91 3.66
CA GLY A 152 -10.77 -22.38 3.96
C GLY A 152 -11.47 -23.08 2.80
N GLY A 153 -10.79 -23.30 1.68
CA GLY A 153 -11.36 -23.83 0.44
C GLY A 153 -11.77 -22.74 -0.55
N ALA A 154 -12.14 -23.18 -1.75
CA ALA A 154 -12.40 -22.28 -2.87
C ALA A 154 -13.54 -21.29 -2.57
N TYR A 155 -13.37 -20.05 -3.02
CA TYR A 155 -14.41 -19.02 -2.90
C TYR A 155 -15.55 -19.28 -3.90
N CYS A 156 -16.77 -18.87 -3.53
CA CYS A 156 -17.93 -18.96 -4.41
C CYS A 156 -18.16 -17.65 -5.17
N ARG A 157 -18.86 -17.75 -6.31
CA ARG A 157 -19.33 -16.58 -7.06
C ARG A 157 -20.57 -16.00 -6.39
N PRO A 158 -20.58 -14.72 -5.99
CA PRO A 158 -21.77 -14.12 -5.40
C PRO A 158 -22.85 -13.87 -6.46
N ALA A 159 -24.11 -14.14 -6.09
CA ALA A 159 -25.28 -13.71 -6.84
C ALA A 159 -25.66 -12.29 -6.40
N LEU A 160 -25.53 -11.32 -7.30
CA LEU A 160 -25.87 -9.93 -7.02
C LEU A 160 -27.27 -9.61 -7.54
N ALA A 161 -28.15 -9.16 -6.64
CA ALA A 161 -29.50 -8.73 -6.97
C ALA A 161 -29.58 -7.21 -7.10
N ALA A 162 -30.06 -6.73 -8.24
CA ALA A 162 -30.38 -5.32 -8.45
C ALA A 162 -31.83 -5.05 -8.00
N GLY A 163 -32.02 -4.08 -7.10
CA GLY A 163 -33.34 -3.67 -6.63
C GLY A 163 -33.36 -3.31 -5.14
N ASP A 164 -34.32 -2.48 -4.77
CA ASP A 164 -34.52 -2.09 -3.37
C ASP A 164 -35.10 -3.27 -2.58
N GLY A 165 -34.59 -3.48 -1.37
CA GLY A 165 -35.13 -4.50 -0.46
C GLY A 165 -34.67 -5.94 -0.71
N ALA A 166 -33.84 -6.22 -1.73
CA ALA A 166 -33.29 -7.56 -1.93
C ALA A 166 -32.55 -8.06 -0.67
N PRO A 167 -32.79 -9.31 -0.22
CA PRO A 167 -32.17 -9.84 0.98
C PRO A 167 -30.69 -10.14 0.73
N LEU A 168 -29.91 -10.12 1.81
CA LEU A 168 -28.55 -10.63 1.86
C LEU A 168 -28.60 -11.98 2.56
N GLU A 169 -28.00 -12.99 1.95
CA GLU A 169 -27.88 -14.34 2.49
C GLU A 169 -26.50 -14.90 2.15
N LEU A 170 -25.70 -15.17 3.18
CA LEU A 170 -24.37 -15.76 3.04
C LEU A 170 -24.33 -17.02 3.89
N LYS A 171 -23.91 -18.13 3.28
CA LYS A 171 -23.76 -19.44 3.92
C LYS A 171 -22.30 -19.80 4.09
N GLY A 172 -21.93 -20.25 5.29
CA GLY A 172 -20.56 -20.67 5.60
C GLY A 172 -19.53 -19.58 5.31
N ALA A 173 -19.85 -18.32 5.63
CA ALA A 173 -19.00 -17.19 5.30
C ALA A 173 -17.81 -17.07 6.24
N ARG A 174 -16.64 -16.80 5.67
CA ARG A 174 -15.36 -16.65 6.38
C ARG A 174 -14.82 -15.24 6.21
N HIS A 175 -14.00 -14.79 7.15
CA HIS A 175 -13.36 -13.47 7.03
C HIS A 175 -12.13 -13.58 6.12
N PRO A 176 -12.09 -12.86 4.97
CA PRO A 176 -11.08 -13.05 3.92
C PRO A 176 -9.63 -12.84 4.40
N VAL A 177 -9.40 -11.94 5.35
CA VAL A 177 -8.07 -11.70 5.93
C VAL A 177 -7.75 -12.63 7.10
N VAL A 178 -8.70 -12.90 8.00
CA VAL A 178 -8.42 -13.65 9.24
C VAL A 178 -8.20 -15.14 8.94
N GLU A 179 -8.87 -15.70 7.95
CA GLU A 179 -8.66 -17.11 7.56
C GLU A 179 -7.25 -17.39 7.01
N HIS A 180 -6.53 -16.35 6.58
CA HIS A 180 -5.15 -16.45 6.09
C HIS A 180 -4.10 -16.26 7.19
N ARG A 181 -4.51 -16.10 8.46
CA ARG A 181 -3.55 -15.96 9.57
C ARG A 181 -3.02 -17.33 9.97
N ASP A 182 -1.69 -17.44 10.03
CA ASP A 182 -1.02 -18.66 10.46
C ASP A 182 -1.47 -19.08 11.87
N GLY A 183 -1.75 -20.38 12.02
CA GLY A 183 -2.18 -20.97 13.30
C GLY A 183 -3.62 -20.66 13.71
N VAL A 184 -4.42 -20.03 12.85
CA VAL A 184 -5.84 -19.74 13.13
C VAL A 184 -6.74 -20.65 12.30
N THR A 185 -7.55 -21.47 12.96
CA THR A 185 -8.69 -22.15 12.32
C THR A 185 -9.90 -21.23 12.38
N PHE A 186 -10.37 -20.77 11.23
CA PHE A 186 -11.52 -19.87 11.16
C PHE A 186 -12.85 -20.64 11.18
N ILE A 187 -13.77 -20.25 12.07
CA ILE A 187 -15.12 -20.82 12.12
C ILE A 187 -16.05 -20.02 11.22
N ALA A 188 -16.58 -20.68 10.19
CA ALA A 188 -17.51 -20.08 9.24
C ALA A 188 -18.86 -19.76 9.89
N ASN A 189 -19.49 -18.66 9.48
CA ASN A 189 -20.76 -18.19 10.04
C ASN A 189 -21.73 -17.76 8.96
N ASP A 190 -23.04 -17.88 9.23
CA ASP A 190 -24.09 -17.49 8.30
C ASP A 190 -24.53 -16.04 8.53
N TYR A 191 -24.84 -15.32 7.44
CA TYR A 191 -25.45 -13.99 7.47
C TYR A 191 -26.80 -14.00 6.77
N ALA A 192 -27.78 -13.29 7.34
CA ALA A 192 -29.08 -13.05 6.71
C ALA A 192 -29.53 -11.60 7.00
N LEU A 193 -29.99 -10.81 6.04
CA LEU A 193 -30.53 -9.46 6.30
C LEU A 193 -31.56 -9.08 5.24
N GLY A 194 -32.65 -8.45 5.64
CA GLY A 194 -33.79 -8.13 4.77
C GLY A 194 -34.74 -9.32 4.61
N GLY A 195 -35.85 -9.09 3.91
CA GLY A 195 -36.96 -10.05 3.83
C GLY A 195 -37.45 -10.45 5.22
N ASP A 196 -37.74 -11.73 5.40
CA ASP A 196 -38.24 -12.30 6.67
C ASP A 196 -37.19 -12.27 7.79
N ALA A 197 -35.91 -12.10 7.45
CA ALA A 197 -34.83 -12.05 8.42
C ALA A 197 -34.74 -10.68 9.12
N GLY A 198 -35.43 -9.65 8.63
CA GLY A 198 -35.37 -8.29 9.17
C GLY A 198 -34.07 -7.55 8.80
N SER A 199 -34.10 -6.23 8.91
CA SER A 199 -33.02 -5.35 8.48
C SER A 199 -32.00 -5.02 9.59
N LEU A 200 -32.32 -5.26 10.87
CA LEU A 200 -31.40 -5.02 11.99
C LEU A 200 -31.05 -6.34 12.71
N VAL A 201 -29.75 -6.59 12.88
CA VAL A 201 -29.24 -7.70 13.69
C VAL A 201 -28.42 -7.16 14.83
N LEU A 202 -28.89 -7.39 16.05
CA LEU A 202 -28.18 -7.08 17.28
C LEU A 202 -27.30 -8.27 17.65
N VAL A 203 -25.98 -8.05 17.72
CA VAL A 203 -24.99 -9.09 18.03
C VAL A 203 -24.46 -8.86 19.44
N THR A 204 -24.73 -9.80 20.32
CA THR A 204 -24.30 -9.78 21.74
C THR A 204 -23.29 -10.88 22.03
N GLY A 205 -22.72 -10.85 23.24
CA GLY A 205 -21.77 -11.85 23.72
C GLY A 205 -20.42 -11.26 24.16
N PRO A 206 -19.49 -12.10 24.62
CA PRO A 206 -18.22 -11.67 25.19
C PRO A 206 -17.33 -10.89 24.20
N ASN A 207 -16.47 -9.98 24.70
CA ASN A 207 -15.58 -9.18 23.86
C ASN A 207 -14.61 -10.02 23.01
N MET A 208 -14.11 -11.13 23.57
CA MET A 208 -13.25 -12.08 22.86
C MET A 208 -14.01 -13.14 22.06
N GLY A 209 -15.35 -13.08 22.00
CA GLY A 209 -16.17 -14.06 21.27
C GLY A 209 -16.23 -13.85 19.76
N GLY A 210 -15.60 -12.79 19.22
CA GLY A 210 -15.52 -12.56 17.77
C GLY A 210 -16.60 -11.66 17.16
N LYS A 211 -17.35 -10.90 17.98
CA LYS A 211 -18.40 -9.98 17.49
C LYS A 211 -17.89 -9.03 16.40
N SER A 212 -16.78 -8.32 16.69
CA SER A 212 -16.18 -7.36 15.75
C SER A 212 -15.66 -8.05 14.48
N THR A 213 -15.11 -9.27 14.59
CA THR A 213 -14.68 -10.06 13.44
C THR A 213 -15.87 -10.46 12.56
N TYR A 214 -16.98 -10.86 13.17
CA TYR A 214 -18.22 -11.21 12.47
C TYR A 214 -18.81 -10.02 11.70
N ILE A 215 -18.97 -8.85 12.33
CA ILE A 215 -19.55 -7.69 11.63
C ILE A 215 -18.62 -7.13 10.54
N ARG A 216 -17.29 -7.12 10.77
CA ARG A 216 -16.30 -6.66 9.77
C ARG A 216 -16.19 -7.64 8.61
N GLY A 217 -16.36 -8.93 8.87
CA GLY A 217 -16.45 -9.96 7.85
C GLY A 217 -17.51 -9.63 6.82
N LEU A 218 -18.73 -9.31 7.26
CA LEU A 218 -19.81 -8.94 6.34
C LEU A 218 -19.48 -7.72 5.47
N ALA A 219 -18.92 -6.66 6.07
CA ALA A 219 -18.51 -5.47 5.32
C ALA A 219 -17.47 -5.79 4.25
N ALA A 220 -16.45 -6.58 4.59
CA ALA A 220 -15.42 -7.01 3.66
C ALA A 220 -16.02 -7.82 2.50
N LEU A 221 -16.93 -8.75 2.80
CA LEU A 221 -17.60 -9.59 1.80
C LEU A 221 -18.45 -8.76 0.84
N ALA A 222 -19.19 -7.76 1.36
CA ALA A 222 -19.97 -6.85 0.53
C ALA A 222 -19.09 -6.06 -0.44
N VAL A 223 -17.96 -5.51 0.03
CA VAL A 223 -17.00 -4.78 -0.81
C VAL A 223 -16.36 -5.71 -1.85
N MET A 224 -15.92 -6.90 -1.45
CA MET A 224 -15.32 -7.88 -2.37
C MET A 224 -16.27 -8.31 -3.48
N ALA A 225 -17.54 -8.56 -3.14
CA ALA A 225 -18.56 -8.95 -4.12
C ALA A 225 -18.78 -7.84 -5.15
N GLN A 226 -18.90 -6.58 -4.73
CA GLN A 226 -19.09 -5.45 -5.65
C GLN A 226 -17.83 -5.02 -6.39
N ALA A 227 -16.63 -5.38 -5.88
CA ALA A 227 -15.38 -5.25 -6.61
C ALA A 227 -15.24 -6.27 -7.77
N GLY A 228 -16.15 -7.23 -7.87
CA GLY A 228 -16.14 -8.28 -8.90
C GLY A 228 -15.31 -9.51 -8.55
N SER A 229 -14.91 -9.67 -7.29
CA SER A 229 -14.20 -10.86 -6.81
C SER A 229 -15.18 -11.98 -6.42
N LEU A 230 -14.67 -13.21 -6.38
CA LEU A 230 -15.28 -14.30 -5.64
C LEU A 230 -15.19 -14.02 -4.13
N VAL A 231 -16.05 -14.65 -3.32
CA VAL A 231 -16.13 -14.44 -1.87
C VAL A 231 -15.99 -15.75 -1.08
N PRO A 232 -15.35 -15.75 0.11
CA PRO A 232 -15.16 -16.93 0.96
C PRO A 232 -16.45 -17.37 1.66
N CYS A 233 -17.40 -17.87 0.88
CA CYS A 233 -18.65 -18.46 1.33
C CYS A 233 -18.87 -19.78 0.61
N GLU A 234 -19.74 -20.63 1.15
CA GLU A 234 -20.28 -21.79 0.42
C GLU A 234 -21.30 -21.33 -0.63
N ALA A 235 -22.16 -20.40 -0.25
CA ALA A 235 -23.10 -19.72 -1.12
C ALA A 235 -23.26 -18.25 -0.68
N ALA A 236 -23.43 -17.36 -1.64
CA ALA A 236 -23.55 -15.93 -1.38
C ALA A 236 -24.57 -15.28 -2.31
N ALA A 237 -25.58 -14.64 -1.72
CA ALA A 237 -26.51 -13.75 -2.39
C ALA A 237 -26.49 -12.39 -1.67
N LEU A 238 -26.25 -11.31 -2.41
CA LEU A 238 -26.19 -9.96 -1.84
C LEU A 238 -26.96 -8.97 -2.72
N PRO A 239 -27.61 -7.96 -2.12
CA PRO A 239 -28.08 -6.81 -2.87
C PRO A 239 -26.90 -5.94 -3.31
N LEU A 240 -27.13 -5.08 -4.29
CA LEU A 240 -26.22 -3.98 -4.59
C LEU A 240 -26.37 -2.87 -3.53
N PHE A 241 -25.32 -2.67 -2.74
CA PHE A 241 -25.21 -1.61 -1.74
C PHE A 241 -24.68 -0.32 -2.37
N ASP A 242 -25.30 0.81 -2.04
CA ASP A 242 -24.79 2.12 -2.45
C ASP A 242 -23.63 2.61 -1.58
N SER A 243 -23.61 2.18 -0.33
CA SER A 243 -22.58 2.53 0.64
C SER A 243 -22.46 1.45 1.71
N VAL A 244 -21.24 1.31 2.23
CA VAL A 244 -20.94 0.54 3.44
C VAL A 244 -20.50 1.55 4.49
N LEU A 245 -21.37 1.79 5.46
CA LEU A 245 -21.20 2.79 6.52
C LEU A 245 -20.79 2.07 7.79
N ALA A 246 -19.66 2.45 8.37
CA ALA A 246 -19.09 1.70 9.47
C ALA A 246 -18.68 2.63 10.61
N ARG A 247 -19.25 2.40 11.80
CA ARG A 247 -18.71 2.86 13.07
C ARG A 247 -18.03 1.68 13.73
N VAL A 248 -16.73 1.56 13.51
CA VAL A 248 -15.92 0.49 14.07
C VAL A 248 -14.88 1.16 14.95
N GLY A 249 -14.91 0.87 16.25
CA GLY A 249 -13.97 1.45 17.22
C GLY A 249 -12.54 1.36 16.72
N ALA A 250 -11.96 2.50 16.35
CA ALA A 250 -10.56 2.63 16.01
C ALA A 250 -9.78 2.87 17.31
N GLY A 251 -8.60 2.26 17.43
CA GLY A 251 -7.66 2.61 18.50
C GLY A 251 -7.37 4.11 18.49
N ASP A 252 -7.25 4.68 19.68
CA ASP A 252 -7.19 6.12 19.94
C ASP A 252 -6.40 6.90 18.89
N SER A 253 -7.09 7.77 18.15
CA SER A 253 -6.44 8.79 17.34
C SER A 253 -6.47 10.11 18.09
N LEU A 254 -5.48 10.30 18.96
CA LEU A 254 -5.21 11.56 19.68
C LEU A 254 -4.96 12.77 18.74
N THR A 255 -4.95 12.56 17.42
CA THR A 255 -4.51 13.55 16.42
C THR A 255 -5.61 14.51 15.93
N LYS A 256 -6.89 14.30 16.28
CA LYS A 256 -8.01 15.10 15.74
C LYS A 256 -8.52 16.26 16.61
N GLY A 257 -7.99 16.46 17.83
CA GLY A 257 -8.41 17.58 18.69
C GLY A 257 -9.86 17.53 19.20
N VAL A 258 -10.55 16.40 19.02
CA VAL A 258 -11.90 16.12 19.53
C VAL A 258 -11.84 14.94 20.50
N SER A 259 -12.71 14.92 21.52
CA SER A 259 -12.80 13.79 22.44
C SER A 259 -13.20 12.52 21.69
N THR A 260 -12.77 11.36 22.19
CA THR A 260 -13.11 10.05 21.62
C THR A 260 -14.62 9.92 21.47
N PHE A 261 -15.38 10.25 22.52
CA PHE A 261 -16.84 10.25 22.49
C PHE A 261 -17.43 11.17 21.42
N MET A 262 -16.94 12.42 21.29
CA MET A 262 -17.42 13.34 20.25
C MET A 262 -17.15 12.79 18.85
N ALA A 263 -15.99 12.15 18.63
CA ALA A 263 -15.71 11.48 17.36
C ALA A 263 -16.72 10.35 17.08
N GLU A 264 -17.08 9.53 18.08
CA GLU A 264 -18.11 8.50 17.92
C GLU A 264 -19.47 9.11 17.55
N MET A 265 -19.84 10.22 18.18
CA MET A 265 -21.11 10.90 17.92
C MET A 265 -21.17 11.54 16.54
N LEU A 266 -20.07 12.13 16.07
CA LEU A 266 -19.98 12.68 14.71
C LEU A 266 -20.07 11.57 13.66
N GLU A 267 -19.38 10.45 13.86
CA GLU A 267 -19.47 9.27 12.98
C GLU A 267 -20.89 8.71 12.94
N ALA A 268 -21.52 8.50 14.11
CA ALA A 268 -22.90 8.02 14.19
C ALA A 268 -23.88 8.99 13.51
N SER A 269 -23.75 10.29 13.76
CA SER A 269 -24.57 11.33 13.10
C SER A 269 -24.41 11.27 11.58
N GLN A 270 -23.18 11.12 11.08
CA GLN A 270 -22.95 11.02 9.64
C GLN A 270 -23.60 9.78 9.03
N ILE A 271 -23.57 8.64 9.74
CA ILE A 271 -24.29 7.43 9.33
C ILE A 271 -25.78 7.72 9.20
N LEU A 272 -26.40 8.33 10.20
CA LEU A 272 -27.84 8.62 10.19
C LEU A 272 -28.26 9.55 9.02
N HIS A 273 -27.43 10.54 8.67
CA HIS A 273 -27.74 11.48 7.59
C HIS A 273 -27.51 10.91 6.17
N VAL A 274 -26.62 9.94 6.02
CA VAL A 274 -26.21 9.40 4.71
C VAL A 274 -26.88 8.05 4.41
N ALA A 275 -27.24 7.27 5.43
CA ALA A 275 -27.79 5.94 5.26
C ALA A 275 -29.11 5.97 4.47
N THR A 276 -29.16 5.13 3.44
CA THR A 276 -30.35 4.89 2.63
C THR A 276 -30.84 3.45 2.85
N PRO A 277 -32.03 3.08 2.34
CA PRO A 277 -32.51 1.70 2.38
C PRO A 277 -31.60 0.69 1.65
N ARG A 278 -30.67 1.17 0.81
CA ARG A 278 -29.68 0.36 0.10
C ARG A 278 -28.30 0.39 0.73
N SER A 279 -28.15 0.99 1.91
CA SER A 279 -26.88 1.03 2.62
C SER A 279 -26.70 -0.19 3.52
N LEU A 280 -25.45 -0.62 3.70
CA LEU A 280 -25.04 -1.56 4.74
C LEU A 280 -24.42 -0.77 5.89
N VAL A 281 -25.01 -0.85 7.07
CA VAL A 281 -24.53 -0.17 8.28
C VAL A 281 -23.90 -1.18 9.23
N ILE A 282 -22.70 -0.89 9.72
CA ILE A 282 -21.97 -1.71 10.69
C ILE A 282 -21.64 -0.85 11.89
N ILE A 283 -22.11 -1.26 13.07
CA ILE A 283 -21.86 -0.56 14.33
C ILE A 283 -21.18 -1.53 15.30
N ASP A 284 -20.03 -1.12 15.83
CA ASP A 284 -19.24 -1.84 16.82
C ASP A 284 -19.22 -1.01 18.10
N GLU A 285 -19.96 -1.45 19.11
CA GLU A 285 -19.79 -1.02 20.50
C GLU A 285 -20.02 0.49 20.77
N LEU A 286 -20.97 1.10 20.06
CA LEU A 286 -21.35 2.50 20.22
C LEU A 286 -21.86 2.83 21.64
N GLY A 287 -21.49 4.01 22.15
CA GLY A 287 -22.02 4.55 23.41
C GLY A 287 -21.19 4.21 24.65
N ARG A 288 -19.95 3.75 24.48
CA ARG A 288 -19.05 3.41 25.61
C ARG A 288 -18.36 4.60 26.26
N GLY A 289 -18.19 5.70 25.54
CA GLY A 289 -17.45 6.87 26.02
C GLY A 289 -18.21 7.81 26.96
N THR A 290 -19.39 7.42 27.46
CA THR A 290 -20.27 8.27 28.28
C THR A 290 -20.94 7.47 29.41
N SER A 291 -21.84 8.10 30.18
CA SER A 291 -22.62 7.43 31.22
C SER A 291 -23.38 6.24 30.64
N THR A 292 -23.49 5.14 31.39
CA THR A 292 -24.10 3.90 30.89
C THR A 292 -25.52 4.11 30.37
N TYR A 293 -26.32 4.94 31.05
CA TYR A 293 -27.71 5.22 30.66
C TYR A 293 -27.79 6.11 29.42
N ASP A 294 -26.95 7.15 29.33
CA ASP A 294 -26.92 8.01 28.13
C ASP A 294 -26.42 7.23 26.92
N GLY A 295 -25.38 6.41 27.11
CA GLY A 295 -24.82 5.54 26.08
C GLY A 295 -25.83 4.53 25.56
N PHE A 296 -26.56 3.87 26.47
CA PHE A 296 -27.66 2.98 26.12
C PHE A 296 -28.78 3.72 25.37
N GLY A 297 -29.26 4.85 25.90
CA GLY A 297 -30.34 5.62 25.28
C GLY A 297 -30.00 6.09 23.87
N LEU A 298 -28.75 6.53 23.65
CA LEU A 298 -28.25 6.87 22.32
C LEU A 298 -28.17 5.65 21.40
N ALA A 299 -27.61 4.53 21.87
CA ALA A 299 -27.54 3.30 21.09
C ALA A 299 -28.93 2.80 20.68
N TRP A 300 -29.92 2.90 21.57
CA TRP A 300 -31.32 2.58 21.29
C TRP A 300 -31.89 3.49 20.20
N ALA A 301 -31.87 4.81 20.43
CA ALA A 301 -32.44 5.78 19.50
C ALA A 301 -31.80 5.70 18.10
N ILE A 302 -30.49 5.47 18.04
CA ILE A 302 -29.75 5.30 16.77
C ILE A 302 -30.17 4.02 16.07
N SER A 303 -30.28 2.90 16.80
CA SER A 303 -30.74 1.63 16.23
C SER A 303 -32.15 1.72 15.69
N GLU A 304 -33.05 2.33 16.46
CA GLU A 304 -34.44 2.57 16.08
C GLU A 304 -34.53 3.49 14.84
N HIS A 305 -33.75 4.58 14.80
CA HIS A 305 -33.70 5.46 13.63
C HIS A 305 -33.23 4.72 12.37
N ILE A 306 -32.15 3.93 12.45
CA ILE A 306 -31.65 3.14 11.31
C ILE A 306 -32.71 2.15 10.85
N LEU A 307 -33.42 1.52 11.79
CA LEU A 307 -34.45 0.53 11.51
C LEU A 307 -35.69 1.16 10.86
N LEU A 308 -36.21 2.25 11.42
CA LEU A 308 -37.50 2.82 11.05
C LEU A 308 -37.40 3.86 9.93
N GLU A 309 -36.44 4.79 10.04
CA GLU A 309 -36.28 5.93 9.14
C GLU A 309 -35.36 5.58 7.96
N SER A 310 -34.10 5.21 8.23
CA SER A 310 -33.14 4.89 7.17
C SER A 310 -33.49 3.60 6.43
N LYS A 311 -34.10 2.64 7.15
CA LYS A 311 -34.45 1.28 6.68
C LYS A 311 -33.25 0.53 6.07
N ALA A 312 -32.05 0.89 6.50
CA ALA A 312 -30.81 0.30 6.04
C ALA A 312 -30.64 -1.09 6.66
N LYS A 313 -29.85 -1.95 5.98
CA LYS A 313 -29.44 -3.23 6.57
C LYS A 313 -28.33 -2.96 7.58
N CYS A 314 -28.46 -3.43 8.81
CA CYS A 314 -27.58 -3.07 9.91
C CYS A 314 -27.15 -4.30 10.74
N LEU A 315 -25.84 -4.42 11.00
CA LEU A 315 -25.29 -5.25 12.07
C LEU A 315 -24.77 -4.34 13.18
N PHE A 316 -25.30 -4.53 14.37
CA PHE A 316 -24.89 -3.78 15.55
C PHE A 316 -24.34 -4.75 16.60
N ALA A 317 -23.01 -4.78 16.76
CA ALA A 317 -22.39 -5.44 17.91
C ALA A 317 -22.47 -4.55 19.14
N THR A 318 -23.11 -5.05 20.20
CA THR A 318 -23.32 -4.28 21.43
C THR A 318 -22.90 -5.07 22.68
N HIS A 319 -22.71 -4.32 23.76
CA HIS A 319 -22.53 -4.85 25.11
C HIS A 319 -23.76 -4.58 26.00
N PHE A 320 -24.64 -3.67 25.59
CA PHE A 320 -25.91 -3.41 26.27
C PHE A 320 -26.86 -4.58 26.03
N HIS A 321 -27.11 -5.39 27.05
CA HIS A 321 -28.07 -6.50 26.95
C HIS A 321 -29.50 -5.97 26.84
N GLU A 322 -29.77 -4.82 27.45
CA GLU A 322 -31.05 -4.12 27.41
C GLU A 322 -31.46 -3.77 25.97
N LEU A 323 -30.49 -3.57 25.06
CA LEU A 323 -30.78 -3.26 23.66
C LEU A 323 -31.43 -4.44 22.93
N THR A 324 -31.28 -5.67 23.44
CA THR A 324 -31.90 -6.86 22.84
C THR A 324 -33.43 -6.79 22.84
N GLN A 325 -34.02 -6.03 23.75
CA GLN A 325 -35.47 -5.77 23.81
C GLN A 325 -35.99 -5.08 22.54
N LEU A 326 -35.14 -4.33 21.82
CA LEU A 326 -35.52 -3.68 20.56
C LEU A 326 -35.96 -4.70 19.49
N ALA A 327 -35.43 -5.93 19.53
CA ALA A 327 -35.87 -6.99 18.64
C ALA A 327 -37.28 -7.49 18.98
N ASP A 328 -37.64 -7.51 20.25
CA ASP A 328 -38.96 -7.90 20.73
C ASP A 328 -40.00 -6.80 20.44
N ASP A 329 -39.60 -5.54 20.50
CA ASP A 329 -40.44 -4.37 20.18
C ASP A 329 -40.71 -4.23 18.66
N HIS A 330 -39.84 -4.79 17.82
CA HIS A 330 -39.94 -4.74 16.36
C HIS A 330 -39.80 -6.12 15.69
N PRO A 331 -40.75 -7.05 15.96
CA PRO A 331 -40.68 -8.41 15.44
C PRO A 331 -40.69 -8.43 13.91
N GLY A 332 -39.85 -9.28 13.32
CA GLY A 332 -39.68 -9.40 11.87
C GLY A 332 -38.85 -8.29 11.21
N ARG A 333 -38.47 -7.23 11.95
CA ARG A 333 -37.57 -6.18 11.45
C ARG A 333 -36.22 -6.16 12.15
N ALA A 334 -36.19 -6.48 13.44
CA ALA A 334 -34.98 -6.64 14.23
C ALA A 334 -34.89 -8.06 14.80
N ARG A 335 -33.66 -8.55 14.99
CA ARG A 335 -33.42 -9.85 15.63
C ARG A 335 -32.13 -9.87 16.44
N ASN A 336 -32.13 -10.73 17.46
CA ASN A 336 -30.97 -10.96 18.31
C ASN A 336 -30.15 -12.14 17.79
N ARG A 337 -28.84 -11.97 17.82
CA ARG A 337 -27.83 -13.01 17.66
C ARG A 337 -26.76 -12.86 18.73
N HIS A 338 -26.05 -13.94 19.01
CA HIS A 338 -24.93 -13.89 19.93
C HIS A 338 -23.78 -14.78 19.48
N VAL A 339 -22.57 -14.40 19.87
CA VAL A 339 -21.40 -15.28 19.76
C VAL A 339 -21.38 -16.26 20.92
N SER A 340 -21.22 -17.54 20.62
CA SER A 340 -21.27 -18.62 21.61
C SER A 340 -19.93 -18.83 22.32
N ALA A 341 -20.02 -19.19 23.60
CA ALA A 341 -18.91 -19.61 24.44
C ALA A 341 -19.35 -20.83 25.25
N HIS A 342 -18.42 -21.74 25.51
CA HIS A 342 -18.63 -22.90 26.37
C HIS A 342 -17.80 -22.73 27.65
N VAL A 343 -18.44 -22.96 28.79
CA VAL A 343 -17.75 -23.04 30.08
C VAL A 343 -17.70 -24.51 30.47
N ASP A 344 -16.50 -25.01 30.71
CA ASP A 344 -16.30 -26.34 31.26
C ASP A 344 -16.63 -26.29 32.77
N ASP A 345 -17.64 -27.05 33.19
CA ASP A 345 -18.17 -26.99 34.57
C ASP A 345 -17.17 -27.52 35.61
N ASP A 346 -16.29 -28.46 35.21
CA ASP A 346 -15.33 -29.11 36.10
C ASP A 346 -14.07 -28.24 36.32
N THR A 347 -13.60 -27.59 35.26
CA THR A 347 -12.36 -26.79 35.27
C THR A 347 -12.63 -25.28 35.37
N GLY A 348 -13.86 -24.86 35.10
CA GLY A 348 -14.24 -23.46 34.98
C GLY A 348 -13.65 -22.77 33.75
N LYS A 349 -13.06 -23.51 32.79
CA LYS A 349 -12.38 -22.92 31.64
C LYS A 349 -13.39 -22.46 30.58
N ILE A 350 -13.30 -21.20 30.14
CA ILE A 350 -14.10 -20.70 29.01
C ILE A 350 -13.37 -21.01 27.69
N THR A 351 -14.11 -21.57 26.74
CA THR A 351 -13.69 -21.75 25.35
C THR A 351 -14.63 -20.95 24.45
N PHE A 352 -14.10 -19.99 23.70
CA PHE A 352 -14.88 -19.26 22.70
C PHE A 352 -15.06 -20.14 21.47
N LEU A 353 -16.31 -20.40 21.08
CA LEU A 353 -16.62 -21.26 19.94
C LEU A 353 -16.59 -20.49 18.61
N TYR A 354 -16.67 -19.16 18.67
CA TYR A 354 -16.71 -18.25 17.50
C TYR A 354 -17.89 -18.50 16.53
N GLU A 355 -18.83 -19.35 16.93
CA GLU A 355 -20.08 -19.62 16.21
C GLU A 355 -21.14 -18.61 16.66
N VAL A 356 -21.81 -17.98 15.70
CA VAL A 356 -22.92 -17.05 15.90
C VAL A 356 -24.24 -17.80 15.85
N ARG A 357 -25.01 -17.71 16.93
CA ARG A 357 -26.31 -18.37 17.08
C ARG A 357 -27.44 -17.34 17.18
N ASP A 358 -28.64 -17.78 16.88
CA ASP A 358 -29.85 -16.95 17.04
C ASP A 358 -30.21 -16.77 18.52
N GLY A 359 -30.86 -15.65 18.83
CA GLY A 359 -31.23 -15.25 20.18
C GLY A 359 -30.20 -14.35 20.88
N PRO A 360 -30.59 -13.68 21.98
CA PRO A 360 -29.67 -12.87 22.77
C PRO A 360 -28.72 -13.74 23.60
N CYS A 361 -27.56 -13.20 23.96
CA CYS A 361 -26.71 -13.79 24.99
C CYS A 361 -27.40 -13.59 26.35
N LEU A 362 -27.61 -14.68 27.11
CA LEU A 362 -28.23 -14.60 28.44
C LEU A 362 -27.20 -14.50 29.58
N GLU A 363 -25.92 -14.70 29.28
CA GLU A 363 -24.86 -14.81 30.28
C GLU A 363 -23.80 -13.72 30.11
N SER A 364 -23.44 -13.10 31.24
CA SER A 364 -22.32 -12.14 31.31
C SER A 364 -21.02 -12.85 31.71
N PHE A 365 -20.10 -12.98 30.76
CA PHE A 365 -18.82 -13.67 30.97
C PHE A 365 -17.73 -12.80 31.62
N GLY A 366 -18.00 -11.54 31.98
CA GLY A 366 -16.98 -10.58 32.44
C GLY A 366 -16.18 -11.07 33.65
N ILE A 367 -16.88 -11.55 34.69
CA ILE A 367 -16.23 -12.08 35.90
C ILE A 367 -15.49 -13.38 35.59
N LYS A 368 -16.06 -14.24 34.73
CA LYS A 368 -15.44 -15.50 34.34
C LYS A 368 -14.16 -15.29 33.52
N VAL A 369 -14.09 -14.24 32.71
CA VAL A 369 -12.87 -13.82 32.02
C VAL A 369 -11.82 -13.31 33.02
N ALA A 370 -12.22 -12.63 34.09
CA ALA A 370 -11.30 -12.23 35.16
C ALA A 370 -10.74 -13.44 35.94
N GLU A 371 -11.53 -14.50 36.14
CA GLU A 371 -11.05 -15.78 36.69
C GLU A 371 -9.94 -16.37 35.80
N LEU A 372 -10.16 -16.42 34.49
CA LEU A 372 -9.14 -16.88 33.53
C LEU A 372 -7.87 -16.01 33.52
N ALA A 373 -8.01 -14.71 33.78
CA ALA A 373 -6.89 -13.80 33.91
C ALA A 373 -6.12 -13.95 35.24
N GLY A 374 -6.55 -14.83 36.13
CA GLY A 374 -5.88 -15.12 37.41
C GLY A 374 -6.11 -14.04 38.47
N PHE A 375 -7.28 -13.39 38.47
CA PHE A 375 -7.62 -12.42 39.53
C PHE A 375 -7.70 -13.11 40.90
N PRO A 376 -7.31 -12.44 42.00
CA PRO A 376 -7.43 -13.02 43.34
C PRO A 376 -8.88 -13.37 43.71
N ASP A 377 -9.09 -14.53 44.33
CA ASP A 377 -10.42 -15.03 44.71
C ASP A 377 -11.22 -14.04 45.56
N ALA A 378 -10.55 -13.32 46.47
CA ALA A 378 -11.18 -12.29 47.28
C ALA A 378 -11.76 -11.14 46.44
N THR A 379 -11.07 -10.74 45.38
CA THR A 379 -11.54 -9.71 44.44
C THR A 379 -12.70 -10.22 43.61
N LEU A 380 -12.62 -11.46 43.12
CA LEU A 380 -13.69 -12.11 42.36
C LEU A 380 -14.96 -12.28 43.19
N ALA A 381 -14.84 -12.67 44.46
CA ALA A 381 -15.98 -12.81 45.38
C ALA A 381 -16.72 -11.47 45.57
N VAL A 382 -15.98 -10.37 45.72
CA VAL A 382 -16.58 -9.02 45.81
C VAL A 382 -17.26 -8.63 44.50
N ALA A 383 -16.63 -8.90 43.36
CA ALA A 383 -17.20 -8.63 42.04
C ALA A 383 -18.51 -9.41 41.81
N LYS A 384 -18.54 -10.71 42.13
CA LYS A 384 -19.74 -11.56 42.05
C LYS A 384 -20.87 -11.02 42.92
N ARG A 385 -20.57 -10.65 44.17
CA ARG A 385 -21.56 -10.06 45.07
C ARG A 385 -22.14 -8.77 44.49
N LYS A 386 -21.28 -7.90 43.95
CA LYS A 386 -21.72 -6.62 43.38
C LYS A 386 -22.52 -6.77 42.08
N ALA A 387 -22.19 -7.74 41.24
CA ALA A 387 -23.01 -8.07 40.07
C ALA A 387 -24.41 -8.54 40.49
N ALA A 388 -24.50 -9.46 41.47
CA ALA A 388 -25.77 -9.93 42.00
C ALA A 388 -26.62 -8.80 42.64
N ASP A 389 -25.98 -7.84 43.33
CA ASP A 389 -26.65 -6.65 43.88
C ASP A 389 -27.33 -5.81 42.78
N LEU A 390 -26.77 -5.78 41.56
CA LEU A 390 -27.25 -4.99 40.43
C LEU A 390 -28.26 -5.75 39.55
N GLU A 391 -28.18 -7.09 39.50
CA GLU A 391 -29.11 -7.96 38.76
C GLU A 391 -30.43 -8.20 39.52
N ALA A 392 -30.45 -8.01 40.85
CA ALA A 392 -31.66 -8.16 41.65
C ALA A 392 -32.74 -7.15 41.19
N PRO A 393 -33.99 -7.59 40.90
CA PRO A 393 -35.06 -6.68 40.46
C PRO A 393 -35.40 -5.72 41.61
N GLY A 394 -34.99 -4.45 41.49
CA GLY A 394 -35.22 -3.42 42.50
C GLY A 394 -33.98 -2.74 43.07
N GLY A 395 -32.89 -2.62 42.29
CA GLY A 395 -31.70 -1.85 42.68
C GLY A 395 -32.04 -0.46 43.23
N LYS A 396 -31.71 -0.23 44.51
CA LYS A 396 -31.97 1.00 45.26
C LYS A 396 -31.56 2.23 44.44
N GLN A 397 -32.55 3.04 44.06
CA GLN A 397 -32.38 4.43 43.68
C GLN A 397 -31.66 5.17 44.81
N ALA A 398 -30.35 5.39 44.65
CA ALA A 398 -29.61 6.26 45.54
C ALA A 398 -30.00 7.71 45.19
N LYS A 399 -31.05 8.21 45.86
CA LYS A 399 -31.29 9.66 45.97
C LYS A 399 -30.04 10.26 46.62
N VAL A 400 -29.25 10.99 45.83
CA VAL A 400 -28.26 11.92 46.36
C VAL A 400 -29.06 13.04 47.01
N ALA A 401 -29.18 12.98 48.33
CA ALA A 401 -29.72 14.07 49.13
C ALA A 401 -28.76 15.25 49.03
N VAL A 402 -29.17 16.30 48.32
CA VAL A 402 -28.61 17.64 48.49
C VAL A 402 -29.28 18.19 49.75
N SER A 403 -28.51 18.26 50.83
CA SER A 403 -28.88 18.98 52.05
C SER A 403 -28.41 20.44 51.95
N PRO A 404 -29.09 21.36 52.66
CA PRO A 404 -29.43 22.71 52.19
C PRO A 404 -28.28 23.72 52.12
#